data_AF-A0AAN9GN50-F1
#
_entry.id   AF-A0AAN9GN50-F1
#
_cell.length_a   1.000
_cell.length_b   1.000
_cell.length_c   1.000
_cell.angle_alpha   90.00
_cell.angle_beta   90.00
_cell.angle_gamma   90.00
#
_symmetry.space_group_name_H-M   'P 1'
#
loop_
_entity.id
_entity.type
_entity.pdbx_description
1 polymer ?
#
loop_
_entity_poly.entity_id
_entity_poly.type
_entity_poly.pdbx_seq_one_letter_code
_entity_poly.pdbx_strand_id
1 'polypeptide(L)'
;MSIPIHCCSKLSAENAALRKKVRQLKHAKQDLEEKLSVLVQKNKVDALLRAYCTTRDSSVQTEVRPWGARGAYGTILAPTKPEPRSSEADLDKSNKMINMHAQLLRRYEKEVKQNVNHAETISELTVKLSTIEKQLNEEREKRVELERQLWALKGSKQSGKQKASAWTSGEDPVLREVVEERNTLNKENKRLRTELKGLDKGFFDEVEDLKYALQQSAKLNKEYEKTLRKLCQQFGLPYPNPEKILEAT
;
A
#
# COMPACT_ATOMS: atom_id res chain seq x y z
N MET A 1 -66.30 -29.41 23.57
CA MET A 1 -65.62 -28.11 23.72
C MET A 1 -65.00 -27.73 22.38
N SER A 2 -65.57 -26.76 21.67
CA SER A 2 -65.14 -26.35 20.32
C SER A 2 -64.07 -25.25 20.45
N ILE A 3 -62.84 -25.55 20.03
CA ILE A 3 -61.73 -24.60 20.04
C ILE A 3 -61.91 -23.65 18.83
N PRO A 4 -61.80 -22.33 18.98
CA PRO A 4 -62.10 -21.39 17.90
C PRO A 4 -61.00 -21.39 16.83
N ILE A 5 -61.22 -22.14 15.75
CA ILE A 5 -60.33 -22.25 14.57
C ILE A 5 -60.34 -20.96 13.69
N HIS A 6 -61.18 -19.98 14.02
CA HIS A 6 -61.49 -18.83 13.15
C HIS A 6 -60.43 -17.70 13.13
N CYS A 7 -59.47 -17.67 14.05
CA CYS A 7 -58.42 -16.62 14.06
C CYS A 7 -57.16 -17.00 13.25
N CYS A 8 -56.88 -18.29 13.09
CA CYS A 8 -55.69 -18.74 12.37
C CYS A 8 -55.78 -18.48 10.85
N SER A 9 -56.97 -18.54 10.27
CA SER A 9 -57.19 -18.26 8.84
C SER A 9 -56.97 -16.77 8.51
N LYS A 10 -57.48 -15.87 9.36
CA LYS A 10 -57.27 -14.42 9.23
C LYS A 10 -55.79 -14.04 9.35
N LEU A 11 -55.12 -14.55 10.39
CA LEU A 11 -53.68 -14.31 10.58
C LEU A 11 -52.84 -14.91 9.43
N SER A 12 -53.26 -16.03 8.85
CA SER A 12 -52.57 -16.62 7.69
C SER A 12 -52.73 -15.76 6.44
N ALA A 13 -53.93 -15.24 6.18
CA ALA A 13 -54.19 -14.33 5.06
C ALA A 13 -53.42 -12.99 5.22
N GLU A 14 -53.40 -12.44 6.43
CA GLU A 14 -52.65 -11.23 6.76
C GLU A 14 -51.13 -11.44 6.59
N ASN A 15 -50.59 -12.56 7.08
CA ASN A 15 -49.20 -12.93 6.87
C ASN A 15 -48.85 -13.09 5.38
N ALA A 16 -49.75 -13.66 4.58
CA ALA A 16 -49.56 -13.77 3.13
C ALA A 16 -49.53 -12.39 2.44
N ALA A 17 -50.43 -11.48 2.84
CA ALA A 17 -50.48 -10.10 2.34
C ALA A 17 -49.21 -9.31 2.73
N LEU A 18 -48.75 -9.43 3.99
CA LEU A 18 -47.52 -8.81 4.47
C LEU A 18 -46.30 -9.33 3.69
N ARG A 19 -46.19 -10.64 3.47
CA ARG A 19 -45.11 -11.23 2.66
C ARG A 19 -45.13 -10.73 1.21
N LYS A 20 -46.32 -10.52 0.63
CA LYS A 20 -46.45 -9.91 -0.71
C LYS A 20 -45.97 -8.46 -0.70
N LYS A 21 -46.37 -7.66 0.29
CA LYS A 21 -45.95 -6.26 0.45
C LYS A 21 -44.44 -6.12 0.66
N VAL A 22 -43.84 -7.00 1.48
CA VAL A 22 -42.39 -7.03 1.69
C VAL A 22 -41.65 -7.34 0.39
N ARG A 23 -42.13 -8.30 -0.42
CA ARG A 23 -41.53 -8.59 -1.73
C ARG A 23 -41.63 -7.39 -2.68
N GLN A 24 -42.78 -6.74 -2.76
CA GLN A 24 -42.98 -5.54 -3.59
C GLN A 24 -42.06 -4.40 -3.16
N LEU A 25 -41.96 -4.13 -1.85
CA LEU A 25 -41.07 -3.10 -1.31
C LEU A 25 -39.59 -3.43 -1.57
N LYS A 26 -39.21 -4.70 -1.54
CA LYS A 26 -37.84 -5.12 -1.87
C LYS A 26 -37.49 -4.83 -3.32
N HIS A 27 -38.40 -5.13 -4.26
CA HIS A 27 -38.21 -4.80 -5.67
C HIS A 27 -38.17 -3.27 -5.89
N ALA A 28 -39.13 -2.52 -5.32
CA ALA A 28 -39.14 -1.07 -5.45
C ALA A 28 -37.88 -0.41 -4.85
N LYS A 29 -37.37 -0.95 -3.73
CA LYS A 29 -36.09 -0.51 -3.14
C LYS A 29 -34.94 -0.77 -4.10
N GLN A 30 -34.85 -1.96 -4.69
CA GLN A 30 -33.80 -2.32 -5.64
C GLN A 30 -33.83 -1.40 -6.88
N ASP A 31 -35.02 -1.12 -7.43
CA ASP A 31 -35.17 -0.21 -8.57
C ASP A 31 -34.73 1.23 -8.22
N LEU A 32 -35.02 1.69 -7.01
CA LEU A 32 -34.59 3.01 -6.53
C LEU A 32 -33.07 3.07 -6.31
N GLU A 33 -32.46 2.00 -5.77
CA GLU A 33 -31.01 1.89 -5.60
C GLU A 33 -30.29 1.89 -6.94
N GLU A 34 -30.84 1.22 -7.96
CA GLU A 34 -30.29 1.23 -9.31
C GLU A 34 -30.38 2.63 -9.95
N LYS A 35 -31.54 3.29 -9.85
CA LYS A 35 -31.71 4.69 -10.32
C LYS A 35 -30.77 5.65 -9.62
N LEU A 36 -30.59 5.49 -8.30
CA LEU A 36 -29.68 6.32 -7.52
C LEU A 36 -28.22 6.10 -7.97
N SER A 37 -27.82 4.85 -8.20
CA SER A 37 -26.50 4.51 -8.73
C SER A 37 -26.23 5.20 -10.07
N VAL A 38 -27.18 5.15 -11.00
CA VAL A 38 -27.08 5.82 -12.31
C VAL A 38 -26.93 7.34 -12.15
N LEU A 39 -27.73 7.97 -11.28
CA LEU A 39 -27.62 9.41 -11.02
C LEU A 39 -26.29 9.80 -10.38
N VAL A 40 -25.78 9.00 -9.45
CA VAL A 40 -24.47 9.22 -8.81
C VAL A 40 -23.35 9.13 -9.85
N GLN A 41 -23.37 8.13 -10.74
CA GLN A 41 -22.39 8.02 -11.82
C GLN A 41 -22.47 9.20 -12.78
N LYS A 42 -23.68 9.60 -13.18
CA LYS A 42 -23.88 10.78 -14.04
C LYS A 42 -23.32 12.05 -13.40
N ASN A 43 -23.63 12.29 -12.11
CA ASN A 43 -23.13 13.47 -11.40
C ASN A 43 -21.60 13.44 -11.25
N LYS A 44 -21.00 12.26 -11.08
CA LYS A 44 -19.54 12.10 -11.06
C LYS A 44 -18.91 12.49 -12.41
N VAL A 45 -19.49 12.04 -13.52
CA VAL A 45 -19.05 12.43 -14.87
C VAL A 45 -19.23 13.94 -15.08
N ASP A 46 -20.39 14.50 -14.72
CA ASP A 46 -20.67 15.93 -14.84
C ASP A 46 -19.72 16.79 -13.95
N ALA A 47 -19.32 16.29 -12.78
CA ALA A 47 -18.34 16.94 -11.92
C ALA A 47 -16.93 16.91 -12.54
N LEU A 48 -16.53 15.78 -13.15
CA LEU A 48 -15.26 15.66 -13.87
C LEU A 48 -15.22 16.59 -15.10
N LEU A 49 -16.29 16.63 -15.88
CA LEU A 49 -16.42 17.53 -17.02
C LEU A 49 -16.35 19.00 -16.59
N ARG A 50 -17.05 19.38 -15.51
CA ARG A 50 -16.95 20.74 -14.95
C ARG A 50 -15.53 21.07 -14.51
N ALA A 51 -14.88 20.18 -13.76
CA ALA A 51 -13.49 20.37 -13.34
C ALA A 51 -12.56 20.56 -14.54
N TYR A 52 -12.70 19.73 -15.58
CA TYR A 52 -11.92 19.82 -16.81
C TYR A 52 -12.18 21.10 -17.60
N CYS A 53 -13.44 21.55 -17.67
CA CYS A 53 -13.81 22.82 -18.29
C CYS A 53 -13.28 24.04 -17.50
N THR A 54 -13.14 23.93 -16.18
CA THR A 54 -12.62 25.03 -15.33
C THR A 54 -11.09 25.09 -15.26
N THR A 55 -10.38 23.99 -15.55
CA THR A 55 -8.91 23.92 -15.54
C THR A 55 -8.27 23.93 -16.92
N ARG A 56 -9.08 24.01 -17.99
CA ARG A 56 -8.57 24.15 -19.35
C ARG A 56 -8.04 25.56 -19.57
N ASP A 57 -6.72 25.73 -19.42
CA ASP A 57 -5.99 26.86 -19.99
C ASP A 57 -6.35 26.97 -21.49
N SER A 58 -6.82 28.14 -21.91
CA SER A 58 -7.35 28.41 -23.25
C SER A 58 -6.28 28.44 -24.36
N SER A 59 -5.15 27.76 -24.18
CA SER A 59 -4.01 27.80 -25.10
C SER A 59 -3.84 26.51 -25.91
N VAL A 60 -4.92 25.92 -26.42
CA VAL A 60 -4.88 25.05 -27.62
C VAL A 60 -6.18 25.24 -28.38
N GLN A 61 -6.26 26.36 -29.10
CA GLN A 61 -7.25 26.55 -30.15
C GLN A 61 -6.61 26.05 -31.45
N THR A 62 -6.84 24.79 -31.79
CA THR A 62 -6.69 24.33 -33.17
C THR A 62 -7.79 24.98 -34.00
N GLU A 63 -7.60 26.25 -34.37
CA GLU A 63 -8.31 26.80 -35.51
C GLU A 63 -7.77 26.12 -36.77
N VAL A 64 -8.60 25.31 -37.40
CA VAL A 64 -8.46 25.02 -38.82
C VAL A 64 -8.78 26.34 -39.53
N ARG A 65 -7.75 27.14 -39.87
CA ARG A 65 -7.93 28.24 -40.81
C ARG A 65 -8.11 27.65 -42.21
N PRO A 66 -9.24 27.86 -42.90
CA PRO A 66 -9.32 27.59 -44.32
C PRO A 66 -8.52 28.70 -45.02
N TRP A 67 -7.35 28.33 -45.56
CA TRP A 67 -6.70 29.15 -46.58
C TRP A 67 -7.61 29.18 -47.82
N GLY A 68 -8.09 30.37 -48.18
CA GLY A 68 -8.72 30.61 -49.49
C GLY A 68 -10.22 30.82 -49.46
N ALA A 69 -10.69 31.92 -48.87
CA ALA A 69 -11.97 32.52 -49.24
C ALA A 69 -12.03 34.01 -48.86
N ARG A 70 -11.39 34.87 -49.66
CA ARG A 70 -11.85 36.25 -49.85
C ARG A 70 -11.68 36.61 -51.32
N GLY A 71 -12.76 36.45 -52.08
CA GLY A 71 -12.98 37.29 -53.25
C GLY A 71 -13.48 38.65 -52.77
N ALA A 72 -12.91 39.73 -53.28
CA ALA A 72 -13.55 40.61 -54.26
C ALA A 72 -12.89 42.00 -54.32
N TYR A 73 -12.88 42.54 -55.54
CA TYR A 73 -12.64 43.93 -55.97
C TYR A 73 -11.18 44.37 -56.19
N GLY A 74 -10.81 44.61 -57.47
CA GLY A 74 -9.71 45.53 -57.83
C GLY A 74 -8.78 45.09 -58.97
N THR A 75 -9.21 45.31 -60.21
CA THR A 75 -8.47 46.01 -61.29
C THR A 75 -6.98 45.67 -61.59
N ILE A 76 -6.77 44.99 -62.73
CA ILE A 76 -5.76 45.16 -63.83
C ILE A 76 -4.24 45.25 -63.52
N LEU A 77 -3.44 44.35 -64.12
CA LEU A 77 -2.27 44.55 -65.03
C LEU A 77 -1.10 43.56 -64.86
N ALA A 78 -0.66 43.08 -66.03
CA ALA A 78 0.53 42.35 -66.51
C ALA A 78 1.78 42.04 -65.62
N PRO A 79 2.58 41.01 -65.98
CA PRO A 79 3.71 40.49 -65.21
C PRO A 79 5.06 41.17 -65.56
N THR A 80 5.89 41.45 -64.56
CA THR A 80 7.31 41.79 -64.74
C THR A 80 8.24 40.85 -63.96
N LYS A 81 9.36 40.56 -64.63
CA LYS A 81 10.47 39.61 -64.41
C LYS A 81 11.16 39.59 -63.02
N PRO A 82 12.02 38.57 -62.77
CA PRO A 82 12.50 38.10 -61.46
C PRO A 82 13.86 38.69 -61.02
N GLU A 83 14.24 38.39 -59.77
CA GLU A 83 15.60 38.27 -59.15
C GLU A 83 15.79 39.09 -57.83
N PRO A 84 16.82 38.84 -56.99
CA PRO A 84 17.08 37.64 -56.18
C PRO A 84 17.53 38.04 -54.73
N ARG A 85 18.07 37.08 -53.95
CA ARG A 85 18.73 37.20 -52.62
C ARG A 85 17.80 37.06 -51.42
N SER A 86 17.68 35.82 -50.93
CA SER A 86 17.19 35.55 -49.58
C SER A 86 18.06 36.31 -48.58
N SER A 87 17.47 37.24 -47.85
CA SER A 87 18.19 38.05 -46.87
C SER A 87 18.66 37.16 -45.71
N GLU A 88 19.81 37.48 -45.11
CA GLU A 88 20.36 36.77 -43.94
C GLU A 88 19.34 36.69 -42.78
N ALA A 89 18.48 37.71 -42.67
CA ALA A 89 17.34 37.73 -41.75
C ALA A 89 16.27 36.66 -42.03
N ASP A 90 16.12 36.21 -43.28
CA ASP A 90 15.19 35.13 -43.64
C ASP A 90 15.80 33.75 -43.33
N LEU A 91 17.12 33.61 -43.43
CA LEU A 91 17.85 32.42 -42.96
C LEU A 91 17.75 32.29 -41.43
N ASP A 92 17.86 33.38 -40.68
CA ASP A 92 17.72 33.37 -39.22
C ASP A 92 16.30 33.05 -38.75
N LYS A 93 15.27 33.59 -39.43
CA LYS A 93 13.87 33.21 -39.17
C LYS A 93 13.63 31.73 -39.47
N SER A 94 14.20 31.22 -40.56
CA SER A 94 14.15 29.80 -40.93
C SER A 94 14.83 28.92 -39.87
N ASN A 95 16.05 29.27 -39.45
CA ASN A 95 16.78 28.56 -38.40
C ASN A 95 16.02 28.57 -37.07
N LYS A 96 15.37 29.69 -36.71
CA LYS A 96 14.53 29.78 -35.52
C LYS A 96 13.30 28.88 -35.62
N MET A 97 12.65 28.83 -36.78
CA MET A 97 11.51 27.93 -37.04
C MET A 97 11.94 26.45 -36.95
N ILE A 98 13.08 26.09 -37.54
CA ILE A 98 13.65 24.74 -37.47
C ILE A 98 13.95 24.36 -36.02
N ASN A 99 14.53 25.27 -35.23
CA ASN A 99 14.80 25.04 -33.82
C ASN A 99 13.52 24.85 -32.99
N MET A 100 12.48 25.66 -33.23
CA MET A 100 11.17 25.48 -32.59
C MET A 100 10.54 24.14 -32.94
N HIS A 101 10.61 23.74 -34.21
CA HIS A 101 10.12 22.44 -34.66
C HIS A 101 10.90 21.28 -34.03
N ALA A 102 12.23 21.37 -33.96
CA ALA A 102 13.07 20.38 -33.31
C ALA A 102 12.75 20.26 -31.80
N GLN A 103 12.49 21.37 -31.11
CA GLN A 103 12.06 21.34 -29.71
C GLN A 103 10.69 20.68 -29.54
N LEU A 104 9.74 20.99 -30.42
CA LEU A 104 8.41 20.38 -30.39
C LEU A 104 8.49 18.87 -30.60
N LEU A 105 9.28 18.42 -31.58
CA LEU A 105 9.51 16.99 -31.83
C LEU A 105 10.10 16.28 -30.62
N ARG A 106 11.09 16.88 -29.93
CA ARG A 106 11.66 16.29 -28.69
C ARG A 106 10.63 16.19 -27.57
N ARG A 107 9.76 17.20 -27.41
CA ARG A 107 8.67 17.16 -26.42
C ARG A 107 7.68 16.04 -26.74
N TYR A 108 7.27 15.96 -28.00
CA TYR A 108 6.37 14.90 -28.47
C TYR A 108 6.98 13.51 -28.27
N GLU A 109 8.24 13.32 -28.62
CA GLU A 109 8.93 12.04 -28.42
C GLU A 109 8.99 11.66 -26.94
N LYS A 110 9.25 12.63 -26.06
CA LYS A 110 9.25 12.40 -24.61
C LYS A 110 7.87 12.02 -24.09
N GLU A 111 6.82 12.68 -24.56
CA GLU A 111 5.43 12.41 -24.18
C GLU A 111 4.98 11.04 -24.68
N VAL A 112 5.33 10.66 -25.91
CA VAL A 112 5.08 9.32 -26.45
C VAL A 112 5.75 8.25 -25.59
N LYS A 113 7.02 8.43 -25.22
CA LYS A 113 7.73 7.49 -24.31
C LYS A 113 7.04 7.38 -22.95
N GLN A 114 6.63 8.51 -22.37
CA GLN A 114 5.89 8.51 -21.10
C GLN A 114 4.54 7.78 -21.22
N ASN A 115 3.81 8.01 -22.31
CA ASN A 115 2.54 7.34 -22.56
C ASN A 115 2.69 5.82 -22.73
N VAL A 116 3.77 5.36 -23.39
CA VAL A 116 4.10 3.93 -23.47
C VAL A 116 4.34 3.35 -22.08
N ASN A 117 5.17 4.01 -21.26
CA ASN A 117 5.42 3.56 -19.88
C ASN A 117 4.14 3.53 -19.03
N HIS A 118 3.25 4.52 -19.21
CA HIS A 118 1.95 4.54 -18.54
C HIS A 118 1.06 3.38 -19.01
N ALA A 119 1.03 3.08 -20.31
CA ALA A 119 0.28 1.96 -20.85
C ALA A 119 0.79 0.61 -20.32
N GLU A 120 2.11 0.42 -20.22
CA GLU A 120 2.73 -0.76 -19.61
C GLU A 120 2.32 -0.90 -18.13
N THR A 121 2.42 0.20 -17.37
CA THR A 121 2.02 0.22 -15.95
C THR A 121 0.53 -0.12 -15.78
N ILE A 122 -0.33 0.42 -16.63
CA ILE A 122 -1.77 0.11 -16.62
C ILE A 122 -1.99 -1.37 -16.92
N SER A 123 -1.28 -1.93 -17.90
CA SER A 123 -1.37 -3.36 -18.25
C SER A 123 -0.95 -4.25 -17.08
N GLU A 124 0.18 -3.96 -16.43
CA GLU A 124 0.63 -4.68 -15.24
C GLU A 124 -0.38 -4.63 -14.09
N LEU A 125 -0.91 -3.45 -13.80
CA LEU A 125 -1.93 -3.28 -12.76
C LEU A 125 -3.22 -4.03 -13.11
N THR A 126 -3.60 -4.05 -14.39
CA THR A 126 -4.77 -4.80 -14.88
C THR A 126 -4.61 -6.30 -14.65
N VAL A 127 -3.42 -6.86 -14.92
CA VAL A 127 -3.11 -8.27 -14.63
C VAL A 127 -3.12 -8.57 -13.13
N LYS A 128 -2.56 -7.67 -12.30
CA LYS A 128 -2.60 -7.82 -10.83
C LYS A 128 -4.02 -7.79 -10.29
N LEU A 129 -4.86 -6.87 -10.80
CA LEU A 129 -6.28 -6.80 -10.44
C LEU A 129 -7.01 -8.08 -10.79
N SER A 130 -6.88 -8.59 -12.02
CA SER A 130 -7.55 -9.83 -12.43
C SER A 130 -7.09 -11.04 -11.61
N THR A 131 -5.80 -11.09 -11.24
CA THR A 131 -5.26 -12.15 -10.38
C THR A 131 -5.87 -12.11 -8.98
N ILE A 132 -5.95 -10.93 -8.37
CA ILE A 132 -6.54 -10.74 -7.03
C ILE A 132 -8.05 -11.03 -7.06
N GLU A 133 -8.76 -10.59 -8.09
CA GLU A 133 -10.18 -10.90 -8.29
C GLU A 133 -10.44 -12.40 -8.37
N LYS A 134 -9.57 -13.12 -9.11
CA LYS A 134 -9.64 -14.59 -9.18
C LYS A 134 -9.45 -15.24 -7.81
N GLN A 135 -8.42 -14.83 -7.06
CA GLN A 135 -8.16 -15.33 -5.71
C GLN A 135 -9.34 -15.07 -4.77
N LEU A 136 -9.91 -13.86 -4.83
CA LEU A 136 -11.07 -13.50 -4.03
C LEU A 136 -12.29 -14.39 -4.38
N ASN A 137 -12.49 -14.70 -5.65
CA ASN A 137 -13.56 -15.57 -6.08
C ASN A 137 -13.36 -17.02 -5.60
N GLU A 138 -12.14 -17.55 -5.71
CA GLU A 138 -11.78 -18.88 -5.18
C GLU A 138 -12.02 -18.98 -3.66
N GLU A 139 -11.63 -17.97 -2.89
CA GLU A 139 -11.88 -17.93 -1.44
C GLU A 139 -13.37 -17.81 -1.10
N ARG A 140 -14.15 -17.05 -1.90
CA ARG A 140 -15.61 -16.99 -1.75
C ARG A 140 -16.26 -18.35 -2.02
N GLU A 141 -15.82 -19.06 -3.05
CA GLU A 141 -16.32 -20.41 -3.37
C GLU A 141 -15.99 -21.41 -2.26
N LYS A 142 -14.76 -21.41 -1.75
CA LYS A 142 -14.38 -22.22 -0.57
C LYS A 142 -15.24 -21.90 0.64
N ARG A 143 -15.52 -20.62 0.90
CA ARG A 143 -16.38 -20.19 2.01
C ARG A 143 -17.80 -20.72 1.85
N VAL A 144 -18.37 -20.65 0.64
CA VAL A 144 -19.71 -21.20 0.36
C VAL A 144 -19.73 -22.72 0.53
N GLU A 145 -18.69 -23.43 0.07
CA GLU A 145 -18.60 -24.88 0.22
C GLU A 145 -18.48 -25.29 1.69
N LEU A 146 -17.67 -24.59 2.49
CA LEU A 146 -17.61 -24.79 3.94
C LEU A 146 -18.93 -24.49 4.63
N GLU A 147 -19.63 -23.41 4.24
CA GLU A 147 -20.97 -23.10 4.76
C GLU A 147 -21.97 -24.21 4.42
N ARG A 148 -21.89 -24.79 3.22
CA ARG A 148 -22.72 -25.94 2.81
C ARG A 148 -22.42 -27.19 3.62
N GLN A 149 -21.15 -27.50 3.87
CA GLN A 149 -20.73 -28.63 4.71
C GLN A 149 -21.18 -28.45 6.15
N LEU A 150 -21.03 -27.24 6.71
CA LEU A 150 -21.55 -26.90 8.04
C LEU A 150 -23.07 -27.05 8.11
N TRP A 151 -23.79 -26.65 7.06
CA TRP A 151 -25.24 -26.79 7.00
C TRP A 151 -25.67 -28.26 6.91
N ALA A 152 -24.95 -29.09 6.15
CA ALA A 152 -25.19 -30.54 6.08
C ALA A 152 -24.97 -31.22 7.44
N LEU A 153 -23.88 -30.87 8.15
CA LEU A 153 -23.61 -31.35 9.51
C LEU A 153 -24.66 -30.87 10.52
N LYS A 154 -25.18 -29.65 10.36
CA LYS A 154 -26.22 -29.09 11.22
C LYS A 154 -27.60 -29.71 10.95
N GLY A 155 -27.92 -30.03 9.68
CA GLY A 155 -29.15 -30.71 9.29
C GLY A 155 -29.23 -32.15 9.80
N SER A 156 -28.09 -32.85 9.89
CA SER A 156 -27.99 -34.19 10.49
C SER A 156 -28.38 -34.20 11.98
N LYS A 157 -28.11 -33.10 12.72
CA LYS A 157 -28.46 -32.98 14.15
C LYS A 157 -29.93 -32.65 14.42
N GLN A 158 -30.74 -32.33 13.40
CA GLN A 158 -32.13 -31.89 13.60
C GLN A 158 -33.17 -33.03 13.53
N SER A 159 -32.78 -34.23 13.09
CA SER A 159 -33.64 -35.43 13.04
C SER A 159 -33.68 -36.21 14.36
N GLY A 160 -32.70 -36.03 15.25
CA GLY A 160 -32.60 -36.72 16.53
C GLY A 160 -33.17 -35.93 17.70
N LYS A 161 -34.50 -35.79 17.78
CA LYS A 161 -35.17 -35.19 18.94
C LYS A 161 -35.37 -36.24 20.05
N GLN A 162 -34.28 -36.83 20.55
CA GLN A 162 -34.29 -37.63 21.78
C GLN A 162 -32.95 -37.48 22.53
N LYS A 163 -33.07 -37.08 23.80
CA LYS A 163 -32.04 -36.99 24.86
C LYS A 163 -31.02 -35.85 24.73
N ALA A 164 -31.14 -34.92 25.68
CA ALA A 164 -30.04 -34.08 26.11
C ALA A 164 -28.89 -34.93 26.70
N SER A 165 -27.68 -34.38 26.65
CA SER A 165 -26.37 -34.94 27.05
C SER A 165 -25.59 -35.63 25.91
N ALA A 166 -24.28 -35.35 25.83
CA ALA A 166 -23.27 -35.96 24.93
C ALA A 166 -22.89 -35.24 23.61
N TRP A 167 -22.81 -33.90 23.58
CA TRP A 167 -21.90 -33.20 22.64
C TRP A 167 -20.90 -32.26 23.33
N THR A 168 -20.58 -32.58 24.58
CA THR A 168 -19.38 -32.17 25.32
C THR A 168 -18.39 -33.34 25.47
N SER A 169 -18.37 -34.26 24.52
CA SER A 169 -17.38 -35.34 24.47
C SER A 169 -16.93 -35.50 23.03
N GLY A 170 -15.74 -34.99 22.74
CA GLY A 170 -15.20 -34.91 21.39
C GLY A 170 -14.62 -33.56 21.04
N GLU A 171 -14.25 -32.71 22.02
CA GLU A 171 -12.98 -32.02 21.81
C GLU A 171 -11.94 -33.12 21.75
N ASP A 172 -11.37 -33.32 20.57
CA ASP A 172 -10.25 -34.22 20.37
C ASP A 172 -9.21 -33.88 21.47
N PRO A 173 -8.88 -34.82 22.37
CA PRO A 173 -8.01 -34.55 23.51
C PRO A 173 -6.67 -33.97 23.05
N VAL A 174 -6.21 -34.36 21.85
CA VAL A 174 -5.02 -33.80 21.22
C VAL A 174 -5.19 -32.32 20.90
N LEU A 175 -6.35 -31.91 20.39
CA LEU A 175 -6.65 -30.49 20.11
C LEU A 175 -6.71 -29.65 21.39
N ARG A 176 -7.22 -30.20 22.49
CA ARG A 176 -7.22 -29.50 23.78
C ARG A 176 -5.81 -29.32 24.31
N GLU A 177 -5.01 -30.39 24.33
CA GLU A 177 -3.61 -30.36 24.76
C GLU A 177 -2.79 -29.38 23.91
N VAL A 178 -2.92 -29.42 22.59
CA VAL A 178 -2.22 -28.52 21.66
C VAL A 178 -2.61 -27.04 21.89
N VAL A 179 -3.88 -26.77 22.16
CA VAL A 179 -4.35 -25.40 22.44
C VAL A 179 -3.82 -24.89 23.78
N GLU A 180 -3.80 -25.74 24.81
CA GLU A 180 -3.25 -25.43 26.13
C GLU A 180 -1.73 -25.23 26.09
N GLU A 181 -1.01 -26.10 25.38
CA GLU A 181 0.44 -26.00 25.17
C GLU A 181 0.78 -24.72 24.40
N ARG A 182 0.08 -24.44 23.28
CA ARG A 182 0.26 -23.19 22.53
C ARG A 182 0.05 -21.96 23.40
N ASN A 183 -0.96 -21.97 24.27
CA ASN A 183 -1.22 -20.86 25.18
C ASN A 183 -0.13 -20.71 26.24
N THR A 184 0.40 -21.82 26.74
CA THR A 184 1.49 -21.85 27.71
C THR A 184 2.79 -21.33 27.08
N LEU A 185 3.16 -21.86 25.91
CA LEU A 185 4.30 -21.39 25.12
C LEU A 185 4.18 -19.91 24.76
N ASN A 186 2.98 -19.43 24.43
CA ASN A 186 2.79 -18.01 24.12
C ASN A 186 2.95 -17.12 25.35
N LYS A 187 2.53 -17.57 26.54
CA LYS A 187 2.78 -16.84 27.80
C LYS A 187 4.27 -16.81 28.14
N GLU A 188 4.93 -17.95 28.01
CA GLU A 188 6.38 -18.05 28.26
C GLU A 188 7.18 -17.22 27.25
N ASN A 189 6.84 -17.26 25.96
CA ASN A 189 7.49 -16.45 24.94
C ASN A 189 7.34 -14.95 25.23
N LYS A 190 6.16 -14.51 25.68
CA LYS A 190 5.95 -13.11 26.14
C LYS A 190 6.80 -12.77 27.37
N ARG A 191 6.91 -13.69 28.33
CA ARG A 191 7.76 -13.51 29.51
C ARG A 191 9.24 -13.38 29.10
N LEU A 192 9.75 -14.34 28.32
CA LEU A 192 11.12 -14.36 27.82
C LEU A 192 11.44 -13.11 26.99
N ARG A 193 10.53 -12.65 26.13
CA ARG A 193 10.70 -11.38 25.40
C ARG A 193 10.75 -10.16 26.30
N THR A 194 10.12 -10.21 27.47
CA THR A 194 10.13 -9.12 28.45
C THR A 194 11.42 -9.14 29.25
N GLU A 195 11.88 -10.32 29.67
CA GLU A 195 13.19 -10.52 30.30
C GLU A 195 14.33 -10.10 29.35
N LEU A 196 14.27 -10.48 28.06
CA LEU A 196 15.22 -10.07 27.04
C LEU A 196 15.24 -8.56 26.80
N LYS A 197 14.13 -7.85 26.99
CA LYS A 197 14.10 -6.38 26.93
C LYS A 197 14.79 -5.74 28.14
N GLY A 198 14.87 -6.45 29.25
CA GLY A 198 15.57 -6.05 30.46
C GLY A 198 17.08 -6.34 30.43
N LEU A 199 17.58 -7.05 29.41
CA LEU A 199 19.02 -7.12 29.16
C LEU A 199 19.52 -5.72 28.82
N ASP A 200 20.51 -5.27 29.59
CA ASP A 200 21.12 -3.96 29.40
C ASP A 200 21.83 -3.91 28.04
N LYS A 201 21.35 -3.01 27.19
CA LYS A 201 21.91 -2.79 25.86
C LYS A 201 23.29 -2.13 25.92
N GLY A 202 23.58 -1.42 27.01
CA GLY A 202 24.85 -0.74 27.25
C GLY A 202 25.91 -1.60 27.93
N PHE A 203 25.60 -2.85 28.31
CA PHE A 203 26.54 -3.72 29.01
C PHE A 203 27.86 -3.90 28.24
N PHE A 204 27.77 -4.09 26.93
CA PHE A 204 28.96 -4.28 26.10
C PHE A 204 29.72 -2.97 25.85
N ASP A 205 29.02 -1.84 25.80
CA ASP A 205 29.65 -0.51 25.70
C ASP A 205 30.44 -0.21 26.99
N GLU A 206 29.88 -0.51 28.16
CA GLU A 206 30.56 -0.35 29.44
C GLU A 206 31.80 -1.27 29.56
N VAL A 207 31.67 -2.51 29.10
CA VAL A 207 32.82 -3.44 29.05
C VAL A 207 33.91 -2.94 28.10
N GLU A 208 33.53 -2.33 26.98
CA GLU A 208 34.48 -1.75 26.02
C GLU A 208 35.16 -0.50 26.59
N ASP A 209 34.42 0.38 27.24
CA ASP A 209 34.94 1.56 27.94
C ASP A 209 35.92 1.16 29.04
N LEU A 210 35.58 0.15 29.85
CA LEU A 210 36.44 -0.36 30.91
C LEU A 210 37.73 -0.96 30.33
N LYS A 211 37.62 -1.75 29.26
CA LYS A 211 38.78 -2.30 28.54
C LYS A 211 39.66 -1.18 28.00
N TYR A 212 39.07 -0.14 27.42
CA TYR A 212 39.81 1.00 26.90
C TYR A 212 40.55 1.73 28.02
N ALA A 213 39.87 2.04 29.13
CA ALA A 213 40.47 2.68 30.29
C ALA A 213 41.65 1.88 30.85
N LEU A 214 41.50 0.55 30.97
CA LEU A 214 42.57 -0.34 31.41
C LEU A 214 43.76 -0.34 30.44
N GLN A 215 43.50 -0.34 29.14
CA GLN A 215 44.57 -0.26 28.14
C GLN A 215 45.32 1.07 28.21
N GLN A 216 44.62 2.19 28.41
CA GLN A 216 45.25 3.50 28.56
C GLN A 216 46.06 3.59 29.86
N SER A 217 45.54 3.08 30.97
CA SER A 217 46.27 3.06 32.24
C SER A 217 47.51 2.17 32.17
N ALA A 218 47.43 1.01 31.52
CA ALA A 218 48.58 0.13 31.31
C ALA A 218 49.66 0.78 30.43
N LYS A 219 49.27 1.53 29.38
CA LYS A 219 50.22 2.31 28.57
C LYS A 219 50.89 3.40 29.40
N LEU A 220 50.12 4.14 30.19
CA LEU A 220 50.64 5.21 31.02
C LEU A 220 51.58 4.67 32.11
N ASN A 221 51.22 3.56 32.76
CA ASN A 221 52.07 2.88 33.74
C ASN A 221 53.41 2.45 33.13
N LYS A 222 53.42 1.92 31.89
CA LYS A 222 54.68 1.61 31.19
C LYS A 222 55.56 2.85 31.00
N GLU A 223 54.99 4.01 30.70
CA GLU A 223 55.75 5.25 30.58
C GLU A 223 56.25 5.78 31.94
N TYR A 224 55.43 5.65 33.00
CA TYR A 224 55.86 5.96 34.36
C TYR A 224 57.01 5.07 34.81
N GLU A 225 56.93 3.76 34.57
CA GLU A 225 58.02 2.83 34.89
C GLU A 225 59.31 3.20 34.13
N LYS A 226 59.23 3.49 32.83
CA LYS A 226 60.41 3.93 32.05
C LYS A 226 61.03 5.19 32.64
N THR A 227 60.20 6.16 33.00
CA THR A 227 60.65 7.44 33.56
C THR A 227 61.27 7.24 34.94
N LEU A 228 60.64 6.44 35.79
CA LEU A 228 61.15 6.09 37.12
C LEU A 228 62.49 5.35 37.03
N ARG A 229 62.62 4.38 36.11
CA ARG A 229 63.90 3.68 35.87
C ARG A 229 65.01 4.66 35.49
N LYS A 230 64.74 5.60 34.58
CA LYS A 230 65.72 6.64 34.19
C LYS A 230 66.11 7.53 35.37
N LEU A 231 65.14 7.94 36.18
CA LEU A 231 65.38 8.77 37.36
C LEU A 231 66.25 8.04 38.38
N CYS A 232 65.90 6.79 38.71
CA CYS A 232 66.70 5.94 39.60
C CYS A 232 68.14 5.77 39.09
N GLN A 233 68.33 5.54 37.79
CA GLN A 233 69.66 5.47 37.17
C GLN A 233 70.45 6.78 37.28
N GLN A 234 69.79 7.92 37.05
CA GLN A 234 70.42 9.25 37.15
C GLN A 234 70.91 9.56 38.57
N PHE A 235 70.15 9.17 39.58
CA PHE A 235 70.49 9.42 40.99
C PHE A 235 71.21 8.26 41.69
N GLY A 236 71.55 7.19 40.97
CA GLY A 236 72.23 6.02 41.53
C GLY A 236 71.42 5.20 42.54
N LEU A 237 70.09 5.35 42.54
CA LEU A 237 69.18 4.66 43.44
C LEU A 237 68.72 3.32 42.86
N PRO A 238 68.53 2.28 43.67
CA PRO A 238 67.98 1.01 43.21
C PRO A 238 66.52 1.18 42.77
N TYR A 239 66.16 0.57 41.64
CA TYR A 239 64.78 0.62 41.14
C TYR A 239 63.85 -0.22 42.04
N PRO A 240 62.77 0.37 42.59
CA PRO A 240 61.83 -0.37 43.43
C PRO A 240 61.04 -1.37 42.58
N ASN A 241 61.19 -2.66 42.87
CA ASN A 241 60.38 -3.71 42.25
C ASN A 241 59.24 -4.10 43.20
N PRO A 242 57.99 -3.68 42.96
CA PRO A 242 56.88 -3.93 43.88
C PRO A 242 56.62 -5.42 44.13
N GLU A 243 56.92 -6.31 43.19
CA GLU A 243 56.76 -7.76 43.36
C GLU A 243 57.75 -8.35 44.38
N LYS A 244 58.95 -7.79 44.50
CA LYS A 244 59.97 -8.22 45.48
C LYS A 244 59.73 -7.66 46.88
N ILE A 245 58.90 -6.63 47.01
CA ILE A 245 58.58 -5.98 48.29
C ILE A 245 57.49 -6.77 49.02
N LEU A 246 56.56 -7.42 48.28
CA LEU A 246 55.50 -8.24 48.84
C LEU A 246 55.98 -9.62 49.33
N GLU A 247 57.12 -10.12 48.84
CA GLU A 247 57.74 -11.37 49.32
C GLU A 247 58.61 -11.20 50.57
N ALA A 248 58.84 -9.95 51.02
CA ALA A 248 59.72 -9.61 52.15
C ALA A 248 58.96 -9.22 53.44
N THR A 249 57.64 -9.39 53.46
CA THR A 249 56.74 -9.24 54.62
C THR A 249 55.98 -10.53 54.84
#